data_AF-A0A9X4XC87-F1
#
_entry.id   AF-A0A9X4XC87-F1
#
_cell.length_a   1.000
_cell.length_b   1.000
_cell.length_c   1.000
_cell.angle_alpha   90.00
_cell.angle_beta   90.00
_cell.angle_gamma   90.00
#
_symmetry.space_group_name_H-M   'P 1'
#
loop_
_entity.id
_entity.type
_entity.pdbx_description
1 polymer ?
#
loop_
_entity_poly.entity_id
_entity_poly.type
_entity_poly.pdbx_seq_one_letter_code
_entity_poly.pdbx_strand_id
1 'polypeptide(L)'
;MNIFTMINGWGSAIKCSTRIPNFNFKNIIFEKNRPDLEETTLVQSSFDNLLMQLPVTIIKTKHIVRDKQCKHLYPDMLQAMIKNKTSVKIKDVVVAFVAWDKDNSPVKIKESIDFGDGAYIKTVNYTDINLIPGGIFKGQRGLEIDESCEINTFKSIVLSYTNYKEETWINPQFEKFCSLYEGKQLN
;
A
#
# COMPACT_ATOMS: atom_id res chain seq x y z
N MET A 1 18.26 -16.62 -70.95
CA MET A 1 18.54 -15.70 -72.08
C MET A 1 17.20 -15.31 -72.69
N ASN A 2 16.95 -14.00 -72.85
CA ASN A 2 15.71 -13.30 -73.29
C ASN A 2 14.56 -13.34 -72.26
N ILE A 3 14.17 -12.28 -71.53
CA ILE A 3 13.80 -10.88 -71.85
C ILE A 3 12.67 -10.79 -72.88
N PHE A 4 11.50 -10.28 -72.47
CA PHE A 4 10.66 -9.21 -73.08
C PHE A 4 9.24 -9.29 -72.46
N THR A 5 8.41 -8.29 -72.22
CA THR A 5 8.43 -6.84 -71.91
C THR A 5 6.99 -6.49 -71.50
N MET A 6 6.84 -5.38 -70.76
CA MET A 6 5.59 -4.78 -70.23
C MET A 6 4.45 -4.58 -71.26
N ILE A 7 3.22 -4.31 -70.76
CA ILE A 7 2.39 -3.10 -71.07
C ILE A 7 1.10 -3.07 -70.21
N ASN A 8 0.98 -2.00 -69.41
CA ASN A 8 -0.15 -1.10 -69.07
C ASN A 8 -1.62 -1.56 -69.04
N GLY A 9 -2.36 -1.07 -68.02
CA GLY A 9 -3.82 -0.89 -68.11
C GLY A 9 -4.49 -0.47 -66.81
N TRP A 10 -4.74 0.83 -66.64
CA TRP A 10 -5.62 1.39 -65.61
C TRP A 10 -7.09 1.04 -65.87
N GLY A 11 -7.86 0.85 -64.79
CA GLY A 11 -9.29 1.14 -64.75
C GLY A 11 -10.24 -0.05 -64.73
N SER A 12 -10.74 -0.39 -63.53
CA SER A 12 -12.19 -0.54 -63.30
C SER A 12 -12.49 -0.66 -61.82
N ALA A 13 -13.27 0.32 -61.34
CA ALA A 13 -13.90 0.30 -60.04
C ALA A 13 -14.90 -0.86 -59.95
N ILE A 14 -14.58 -1.87 -59.15
CA ILE A 14 -15.54 -2.92 -58.80
C ILE A 14 -16.39 -2.37 -57.65
N LYS A 15 -17.59 -1.90 -57.99
CA LYS A 15 -18.73 -1.84 -57.06
C LYS A 15 -19.03 -3.28 -56.62
N CYS A 16 -18.61 -3.67 -55.42
CA CYS A 16 -19.13 -4.87 -54.78
C CYS A 16 -19.97 -4.47 -53.58
N SER A 17 -21.25 -4.24 -53.87
CA SER A 17 -22.33 -4.29 -52.89
C SER A 17 -22.39 -5.71 -52.33
N THR A 18 -21.94 -5.89 -51.09
CA THR A 18 -22.33 -7.04 -50.27
C THR A 18 -22.81 -6.52 -48.92
N ARG A 19 -24.11 -6.70 -48.73
CA ARG A 19 -24.89 -6.51 -47.52
C ARG A 19 -24.14 -7.05 -46.30
N ILE A 20 -23.64 -6.16 -45.45
CA ILE A 20 -23.10 -6.48 -44.12
C ILE A 20 -24.24 -7.13 -43.33
N PRO A 21 -24.08 -8.35 -42.78
CA PRO A 21 -25.08 -8.88 -41.86
C PRO A 21 -25.09 -8.02 -40.60
N ASN A 22 -26.28 -7.56 -40.21
CA ASN A 22 -26.55 -6.83 -38.97
C ASN A 22 -25.94 -7.58 -37.77
N PHE A 23 -24.77 -7.15 -37.32
CA PHE A 23 -24.23 -7.57 -36.03
C PHE A 23 -25.01 -6.84 -34.93
N ASN A 24 -25.92 -7.58 -34.30
CA ASN A 24 -26.69 -7.12 -33.16
C ASN A 24 -25.78 -7.10 -31.92
N PHE A 25 -25.21 -5.94 -31.59
CA PHE A 25 -24.55 -5.71 -30.30
C PHE A 25 -25.60 -5.56 -29.20
N LYS A 26 -26.25 -6.65 -28.81
CA LYS A 26 -26.97 -6.73 -27.54
C LYS A 26 -26.58 -8.03 -26.84
N ASN A 27 -25.93 -7.83 -25.68
CA ASN A 27 -25.59 -8.81 -24.66
C ASN A 27 -24.33 -9.65 -24.94
N ILE A 28 -23.18 -8.99 -24.94
CA ILE A 28 -21.96 -9.59 -24.39
C ILE A 28 -21.73 -8.90 -23.05
N ILE A 29 -22.28 -9.47 -21.98
CA ILE A 29 -21.80 -9.17 -20.64
C ILE A 29 -20.43 -9.85 -20.56
N PHE A 30 -19.38 -9.08 -20.79
CA PHE A 30 -18.04 -9.46 -20.36
C PHE A 30 -18.06 -9.47 -18.82
N GLU A 31 -18.40 -10.60 -18.22
CA GLU A 31 -17.91 -10.90 -16.87
C GLU A 31 -16.39 -11.07 -16.98
N LYS A 32 -15.71 -9.93 -16.91
CA LYS A 32 -14.26 -9.87 -16.82
C LYS A 32 -13.89 -10.33 -15.41
N ASN A 33 -13.68 -11.64 -15.23
CA ASN A 33 -12.70 -12.09 -14.26
C ASN A 33 -11.41 -11.34 -14.60
N ARG A 34 -11.01 -10.39 -13.74
CA ARG A 34 -9.78 -9.58 -13.87
C ARG A 34 -8.64 -10.40 -13.27
N PRO A 35 -7.84 -11.14 -14.06
CA PRO A 35 -6.75 -11.96 -13.52
C PRO A 35 -5.72 -11.10 -12.75
N ASP A 36 -5.60 -9.82 -13.09
CA ASP A 36 -4.75 -8.82 -12.43
C ASP A 36 -5.15 -8.51 -10.99
N LEU A 37 -6.45 -8.58 -10.67
CA LEU A 37 -6.95 -8.26 -9.32
C LEU A 37 -6.70 -9.43 -8.35
N GLU A 38 -6.97 -10.66 -8.80
CA GLU A 38 -6.73 -11.89 -8.02
C GLU A 38 -5.23 -12.12 -7.78
N GLU A 39 -4.39 -11.88 -8.78
CA GLU A 39 -2.94 -11.98 -8.63
C GLU A 39 -2.41 -10.97 -7.60
N THR A 40 -2.90 -9.73 -7.63
CA THR A 40 -2.49 -8.68 -6.68
C THR A 40 -2.90 -9.01 -5.24
N THR A 41 -4.13 -9.51 -5.03
CA THR A 41 -4.61 -9.89 -3.69
C THR A 41 -3.86 -11.10 -3.14
N LEU A 42 -3.55 -12.10 -3.98
CA LEU A 42 -2.72 -13.24 -3.58
C LEU A 42 -1.30 -12.79 -3.20
N VAL A 43 -0.69 -11.89 -3.99
CA VAL A 43 0.63 -11.32 -3.68
C VAL A 43 0.60 -10.56 -2.35
N GLN A 44 -0.41 -9.71 -2.11
CA GLN A 44 -0.53 -8.96 -0.84
C GLN A 44 -0.73 -9.88 0.37
N SER A 45 -1.56 -10.91 0.26
CA SER A 45 -1.79 -11.87 1.35
C SER A 45 -0.54 -12.71 1.68
N SER A 46 0.21 -13.14 0.64
CA SER A 46 1.48 -13.85 0.83
C SER A 46 2.52 -12.94 1.51
N PHE A 47 2.52 -11.66 1.17
CA PHE A 47 3.41 -10.67 1.75
C PHE A 47 3.09 -10.39 3.22
N ASP A 48 1.81 -10.25 3.59
CA ASP A 48 1.40 -10.04 4.98
C ASP A 48 1.83 -11.23 5.88
N ASN A 49 1.81 -12.47 5.36
CA ASN A 49 2.34 -13.63 6.07
C ASN A 49 3.87 -13.55 6.26
N LEU A 50 4.60 -13.04 5.26
CA LEU A 50 6.04 -12.83 5.36
C LEU A 50 6.38 -11.73 6.37
N LEU A 51 5.58 -10.66 6.44
CA LEU A 51 5.74 -9.61 7.46
C LEU A 51 5.63 -10.18 8.87
N MET A 52 4.79 -11.20 9.09
CA MET A 52 4.67 -11.87 10.38
C MET A 52 5.91 -12.69 10.77
N GLN A 53 6.83 -12.98 9.85
CA GLN A 53 8.04 -13.75 10.13
C GLN A 53 9.25 -12.88 10.52
N LEU A 54 9.14 -11.55 10.40
CA LEU A 54 10.24 -10.63 10.71
C LEU A 54 10.68 -10.73 12.20
N PRO A 55 11.94 -10.38 12.52
CA PRO A 55 12.45 -10.41 13.89
C PRO A 55 11.66 -9.50 14.85
N VAL A 56 11.16 -8.38 14.33
CA VAL A 56 10.30 -7.43 15.05
C VAL A 56 9.12 -7.13 14.15
N THR A 57 7.92 -7.32 14.68
CA THR A 57 6.68 -7.37 13.87
C THR A 57 5.59 -6.53 14.47
N ILE A 58 4.73 -5.99 13.60
CA ILE A 58 3.45 -5.43 14.04
C ILE A 58 2.44 -6.57 14.12
N ILE A 59 1.90 -6.80 15.30
CA ILE A 59 0.90 -7.86 15.52
C ILE A 59 -0.53 -7.35 15.48
N LYS A 60 -0.71 -6.03 15.64
CA LYS A 60 -2.01 -5.38 15.62
C LYS A 60 -1.85 -3.88 15.38
N THR A 61 -2.78 -3.30 14.65
CA THR A 61 -2.92 -1.86 14.51
C THR A 61 -4.24 -1.41 15.15
N LYS A 62 -4.30 -0.16 15.58
CA LYS A 62 -5.53 0.43 16.13
C LYS A 62 -5.62 1.92 15.79
N HIS A 63 -6.76 2.32 15.23
CA HIS A 63 -7.12 3.73 15.12
C HIS A 63 -7.74 4.17 16.45
N ILE A 64 -7.15 5.18 17.09
CA ILE A 64 -7.64 5.75 18.34
C ILE A 64 -8.25 7.11 18.05
N VAL A 65 -9.57 7.20 18.20
CA VAL A 65 -10.26 8.48 18.31
C VAL A 65 -10.13 8.97 19.75
N ARG A 66 -9.42 10.09 19.96
CA ARG A 66 -9.17 10.62 21.31
C ARG A 66 -10.34 11.48 21.79
N ASP A 67 -10.79 12.40 20.95
CA ASP A 67 -11.95 13.26 21.21
C ASP A 67 -12.74 13.48 19.91
N LYS A 68 -14.07 13.50 19.99
CA LYS A 68 -14.94 13.67 18.80
C LYS A 68 -15.15 15.14 18.42
N GLN A 69 -14.99 16.05 19.36
CA GLN A 69 -15.32 17.48 19.21
C GLN A 69 -14.06 18.35 19.18
N CYS A 70 -13.01 17.96 19.92
CA CYS A 70 -11.79 18.75 20.10
C CYS A 70 -10.56 18.09 19.45
N LYS A 71 -10.67 17.71 18.16
CA LYS A 71 -9.58 17.01 17.45
C LYS A 71 -8.30 17.85 17.28
N HIS A 72 -8.41 19.18 17.24
CA HIS A 72 -7.24 20.05 17.22
C HIS A 72 -6.32 19.89 18.45
N LEU A 73 -6.91 19.70 19.63
CA LEU A 73 -6.16 19.52 20.89
C LEU A 73 -5.86 18.06 21.19
N TYR A 74 -6.75 17.17 20.73
CA TYR A 74 -6.67 15.74 20.94
C TYR A 74 -6.81 15.01 19.61
N PRO A 75 -5.78 15.09 18.75
CA PRO A 75 -5.82 14.48 17.43
C PRO A 75 -6.01 12.97 17.53
N ASP A 76 -6.65 12.43 16.49
CA ASP A 76 -6.73 10.99 16.33
C ASP A 76 -5.33 10.41 16.14
N MET A 77 -5.18 9.12 16.45
CA MET A 77 -3.86 8.49 16.45
C MET A 77 -3.89 7.09 15.86
N LEU A 78 -2.95 6.82 14.96
CA LEU A 78 -2.67 5.48 14.46
C LEU A 78 -1.63 4.81 15.36
N GLN A 79 -2.03 3.70 16.00
CA GLN A 79 -1.15 2.93 16.87
C GLN A 79 -0.80 1.59 16.26
N ALA A 80 0.41 1.12 16.56
CA ALA A 80 0.89 -0.21 16.20
C ALA A 80 1.40 -0.94 17.46
N MET A 81 0.96 -2.19 17.64
CA MET A 81 1.46 -3.08 18.68
C MET A 81 2.65 -3.87 18.14
N ILE A 82 3.81 -3.67 18.76
CA ILE A 82 5.09 -4.19 18.26
C ILE A 82 5.49 -5.41 19.10
N LYS A 83 5.77 -6.55 18.45
CA LYS A 83 6.27 -7.77 19.08
C LYS A 83 7.76 -7.92 18.76
N ASN A 84 8.57 -8.10 19.80
CA ASN A 84 9.96 -8.53 19.67
C ASN A 84 10.02 -10.06 19.65
N LYS A 85 10.50 -10.66 18.57
CA LYS A 85 10.73 -12.11 18.42
C LYS A 85 12.21 -12.48 18.49
N THR A 86 13.09 -11.50 18.69
CA THR A 86 14.53 -11.71 18.86
C THR A 86 14.87 -12.11 20.29
N SER A 87 16.11 -12.56 20.49
CA SER A 87 16.71 -12.81 21.81
C SER A 87 17.33 -11.57 22.45
N VAL A 88 17.31 -10.41 21.78
CA VAL A 88 17.94 -9.17 22.26
C VAL A 88 16.90 -8.17 22.74
N LYS A 89 17.30 -7.31 23.69
CA LYS A 89 16.46 -6.21 24.16
C LYS A 89 16.55 -5.05 23.17
N ILE A 90 15.41 -4.53 22.76
CA ILE A 90 15.30 -3.44 21.78
C ILE A 90 15.09 -2.12 22.52
N LYS A 91 15.85 -1.11 22.14
CA LYS A 91 15.76 0.24 22.70
C LYS A 91 14.73 1.07 21.93
N ASP A 92 14.94 1.16 20.62
CA ASP A 92 14.17 2.05 19.72
C ASP A 92 13.63 1.27 18.52
N VAL A 93 12.47 1.67 18.01
CA VAL A 93 11.84 1.10 16.81
C VAL A 93 11.29 2.22 15.94
N VAL A 94 11.49 2.12 14.63
CA VAL A 94 10.84 3.00 13.65
C VAL A 94 9.75 2.21 12.94
N VAL A 95 8.54 2.75 12.91
CA VAL A 95 7.37 2.12 12.24
C VAL A 95 6.89 3.04 11.13
N ALA A 96 6.66 2.48 9.95
CA ALA A 96 6.04 3.16 8.82
C ALA A 96 4.55 2.82 8.73
N PHE A 97 3.74 3.78 8.30
CA PHE A 97 2.29 3.70 8.12
C PHE A 97 1.90 4.11 6.70
N VAL A 98 0.88 3.44 6.18
CA VAL A 98 0.18 3.75 4.91
C VAL A 98 -1.32 3.63 5.15
N ALA A 99 -2.12 4.49 4.53
CA ALA A 99 -3.55 4.61 4.83
C ALA A 99 -4.42 4.75 3.57
N TRP A 100 -5.69 4.40 3.75
CA TRP A 100 -6.74 4.47 2.74
C TRP A 100 -8.04 5.02 3.33
N ASP A 101 -8.82 5.68 2.50
CA ASP A 101 -10.15 6.16 2.83
C ASP A 101 -11.22 5.07 2.70
N LYS A 102 -12.49 5.47 2.81
CA LYS A 102 -13.65 4.56 2.75
C LYS A 102 -13.83 3.92 1.37
N ASP A 103 -13.32 4.57 0.32
CA ASP A 103 -13.38 4.12 -1.07
C ASP A 103 -12.11 3.36 -1.47
N ASN A 104 -11.28 2.97 -0.48
CA ASN A 104 -10.00 2.30 -0.65
C ASN A 104 -8.98 3.12 -1.45
N SER A 105 -9.18 4.43 -1.60
CA SER A 105 -8.23 5.32 -2.26
C SER A 105 -7.08 5.66 -1.31
N PRO A 106 -5.83 5.73 -1.81
CA PRO A 106 -4.68 6.02 -0.96
C PRO A 106 -4.76 7.44 -0.41
N VAL A 107 -4.51 7.60 0.89
CA VAL A 107 -4.56 8.88 1.60
C VAL A 107 -3.13 9.32 1.94
N LYS A 108 -2.81 10.59 1.64
CA LYS A 108 -1.62 11.21 2.21
C LYS A 108 -1.86 11.49 3.68
N ILE A 109 -1.08 10.84 4.54
CA ILE A 109 -1.17 11.03 5.98
C ILE A 109 -0.48 12.33 6.33
N LYS A 110 -1.24 13.26 6.91
CA LYS A 110 -0.74 14.51 7.47
C LYS A 110 -0.71 14.39 8.98
N GLU A 111 0.40 14.79 9.59
CA GLU A 111 0.53 14.77 11.06
C GLU A 111 -0.21 15.97 11.68
N SER A 112 -0.60 15.85 12.95
CA SER A 112 -1.30 16.91 13.67
C SER A 112 -0.54 18.24 13.70
N ILE A 113 0.79 18.17 13.64
CA ILE A 113 1.69 19.32 13.51
C ILE A 113 2.54 19.11 12.24
N ASP A 114 1.93 19.33 11.08
CA ASP A 114 2.57 19.28 9.77
C ASP A 114 2.14 20.49 8.93
N PHE A 115 3.12 21.23 8.40
CA PHE A 115 2.88 22.39 7.52
C PHE A 115 2.92 22.02 6.03
N GLY A 116 3.22 20.76 5.69
CA GLY A 116 3.17 20.24 4.33
C GLY A 116 1.84 19.56 3.98
N ASP A 117 1.81 18.97 2.78
CA ASP A 117 0.63 18.28 2.22
C ASP A 117 0.49 16.82 2.69
N GLY A 118 1.29 16.39 3.67
CA GLY A 118 1.39 15.00 4.10
C GLY A 118 2.12 14.08 3.11
N ALA A 119 2.16 12.79 3.41
CA ALA A 119 2.82 11.78 2.59
C ALA A 119 2.07 10.44 2.62
N TYR A 120 2.17 9.64 1.55
CA TYR A 120 1.55 8.30 1.52
C TYR A 120 2.20 7.32 2.49
N ILE A 121 3.47 7.56 2.84
CA ILE A 121 4.18 6.84 3.89
C ILE A 121 4.63 7.84 4.95
N LYS A 122 4.24 7.60 6.21
CA LYS A 122 4.70 8.36 7.38
C LYS A 122 5.34 7.43 8.39
N THR A 123 6.41 7.88 9.03
CA THR A 123 7.15 7.09 10.02
C THR A 123 7.02 7.68 11.42
N VAL A 124 7.05 6.81 12.42
CA VAL A 124 7.07 7.20 13.84
C VAL A 124 8.24 6.53 14.54
N ASN A 125 8.98 7.32 15.30
CA ASN A 125 10.06 6.85 16.15
C ASN A 125 9.52 6.51 17.54
N TYR A 126 9.55 5.23 17.89
CA TYR A 126 9.25 4.72 19.21
C TYR A 126 10.55 4.63 20.00
N THR A 127 10.92 5.72 20.67
CA THR A 127 12.16 5.81 21.45
C THR A 127 11.99 5.30 22.87
N ASP A 128 13.06 4.72 23.42
CA ASP A 128 13.18 4.24 24.81
C ASP A 128 12.04 3.30 25.23
N ILE A 129 11.56 2.46 24.30
CA ILE A 129 10.47 1.52 24.58
C ILE A 129 10.91 0.32 25.41
N ASN A 130 12.22 0.10 25.54
CA ASN A 130 12.82 -0.92 26.40
C ASN A 130 12.23 -2.33 26.20
N LEU A 131 11.97 -2.71 24.94
CA LEU A 131 11.21 -3.89 24.58
C LEU A 131 12.02 -5.18 24.75
N ILE A 132 11.66 -5.97 25.76
CA ILE A 132 12.33 -7.23 26.11
C ILE A 132 12.14 -8.33 25.06
N PRO A 133 13.04 -9.34 25.01
CA PRO A 133 12.85 -10.54 24.19
C PRO A 133 11.48 -11.18 24.42
N GLY A 134 10.76 -11.51 23.33
CA GLY A 134 9.39 -12.02 23.43
C GLY A 134 8.35 -11.01 23.93
N GLY A 135 8.73 -9.77 24.22
CA GLY A 135 7.84 -8.72 24.72
C GLY A 135 6.91 -8.17 23.65
N ILE A 136 5.81 -7.55 24.10
CA ILE A 136 4.87 -6.80 23.25
C ILE A 136 4.79 -5.37 23.76
N PHE A 137 5.13 -4.40 22.92
CA PHE A 137 4.82 -3.01 23.15
C PHE A 137 3.36 -2.75 22.76
N LYS A 138 2.56 -2.32 23.74
CA LYS A 138 1.13 -1.98 23.58
C LYS A 138 0.87 -0.49 23.83
N GLY A 139 1.93 0.32 23.87
CA GLY A 139 1.93 1.64 24.50
C GLY A 139 0.99 2.67 23.86
N GLN A 140 0.86 3.82 24.52
CA GLN A 140 -0.04 4.90 24.13
C GLN A 140 0.50 5.82 23.02
N ARG A 141 1.68 5.49 22.44
CA ARG A 141 2.34 6.28 21.39
C ARG A 141 1.90 5.80 20.01
N GLY A 142 1.94 6.69 19.03
CA GLY A 142 1.51 6.43 17.67
C GLY A 142 1.72 7.65 16.78
N LEU A 143 1.19 7.58 15.56
CA LEU A 143 1.16 8.69 14.61
C LEU A 143 -0.08 9.52 14.89
N GLU A 144 0.09 10.74 15.40
CA GLU A 144 -1.01 11.69 15.55
C GLU A 144 -1.31 12.32 14.20
N ILE A 145 -2.57 12.26 13.77
CA ILE A 145 -2.98 12.69 12.44
C ILE A 145 -3.80 13.98 12.51
N ASP A 146 -3.65 14.81 11.48
CA ASP A 146 -4.46 16.00 11.27
C ASP A 146 -5.94 15.61 11.15
N GLU A 147 -6.85 16.44 11.67
CA GLU A 147 -8.28 16.15 11.67
C GLU A 147 -8.90 16.05 10.26
N SER A 148 -8.25 16.65 9.26
CA SER A 148 -8.63 16.55 7.85
C SER A 148 -8.33 15.17 7.23
N CYS A 149 -7.55 14.32 7.91
CA CYS A 149 -7.25 12.98 7.44
C CYS A 149 -8.43 12.02 7.66
N GLU A 150 -9.17 11.72 6.60
CA GLU A 150 -10.21 10.69 6.62
C GLU A 150 -9.62 9.28 6.39
N ILE A 151 -9.07 8.66 7.45
CA ILE A 151 -8.51 7.31 7.39
C ILE A 151 -9.56 6.27 7.81
N ASN A 152 -9.90 5.36 6.90
CA ASN A 152 -10.77 4.22 7.15
C ASN A 152 -9.95 2.97 7.51
N THR A 153 -8.95 2.65 6.70
CA THR A 153 -8.07 1.49 6.87
C THR A 153 -6.61 1.91 6.74
N PHE A 154 -5.71 1.22 7.44
CA PHE A 154 -4.28 1.47 7.34
C PHE A 154 -3.47 0.21 7.61
N LYS A 155 -2.26 0.16 7.05
CA LYS A 155 -1.26 -0.88 7.29
C LYS A 155 0.00 -0.24 7.86
N SER A 156 0.82 -1.05 8.52
CA SER A 156 2.09 -0.59 9.09
C SER A 156 3.15 -1.68 9.07
N ILE A 157 4.40 -1.27 9.01
CA ILE A 157 5.57 -2.15 9.00
C ILE A 157 6.66 -1.57 9.89
N VAL A 158 7.43 -2.43 10.56
CA VAL A 158 8.65 -2.00 11.24
C VAL A 158 9.69 -1.66 10.18
N LEU A 159 10.12 -0.40 10.10
CA LEU A 159 11.17 0.04 9.18
C LEU A 159 12.55 -0.39 9.68
N SER A 160 12.81 -0.16 10.98
CA SER A 160 14.08 -0.47 11.62
C SER A 160 13.92 -0.62 13.13
N TYR A 161 14.92 -1.20 13.78
CA TYR A 161 15.06 -1.16 15.23
C TYR A 161 16.52 -1.03 15.63
N THR A 162 16.76 -0.46 16.80
CA THR A 162 18.10 -0.32 17.40
C THR A 162 18.11 -0.96 18.78
N ASN A 163 19.14 -1.77 19.05
CA ASN A 163 19.32 -2.42 20.35
C ASN A 163 20.21 -1.57 21.29
N TYR A 164 20.42 -2.04 22.51
CA TYR A 164 21.27 -1.33 23.49
C TYR A 164 22.78 -1.39 23.20
N LYS A 165 23.19 -2.19 22.21
CA LYS A 165 24.56 -2.19 21.68
C LYS A 165 24.70 -1.22 20.50
N GLU A 166 23.67 -0.42 20.22
CA GLU A 166 23.59 0.52 19.10
C GLU A 166 23.61 -0.17 17.71
N GLU A 167 23.43 -1.48 17.67
CA GLU A 167 23.28 -2.22 16.42
C GLU A 167 21.88 -1.96 15.87
N THR A 168 21.82 -1.55 14.61
CA THR A 168 20.57 -1.23 13.93
C THR A 168 20.27 -2.29 12.88
N TRP A 169 19.06 -2.83 12.93
CA TRP A 169 18.51 -3.66 11.88
C TRP A 169 17.60 -2.82 10.98
N ILE A 170 17.75 -2.98 9.67
CA ILE A 170 16.93 -2.32 8.65
C ILE A 170 16.07 -3.40 7.98
N ASN A 171 14.79 -3.14 7.80
CA ASN A 171 13.88 -4.11 7.25
C ASN A 171 14.09 -4.31 5.74
N PRO A 172 14.51 -5.52 5.29
CA PRO A 172 14.74 -5.79 3.87
C PRO A 172 13.45 -5.78 3.03
N GLN A 173 12.28 -5.84 3.68
CA GLN A 173 10.98 -5.88 3.01
C GLN A 173 10.34 -4.49 2.86
N PHE A 174 11.00 -3.44 3.34
CA PHE A 174 10.41 -2.10 3.32
C PHE A 174 10.21 -1.58 1.89
N GLU A 175 11.16 -1.77 0.99
CA GLU A 175 11.00 -1.38 -0.42
C GLU A 175 9.83 -2.10 -1.09
N LYS A 176 9.67 -3.40 -0.80
CA LYS A 176 8.55 -4.19 -1.30
C LYS A 176 7.23 -3.68 -0.74
N PHE A 177 7.17 -3.34 0.55
CA PHE A 177 6.00 -2.74 1.19
C PHE A 177 5.60 -1.43 0.49
N CYS A 178 6.55 -0.53 0.22
CA CYS A 178 6.28 0.70 -0.53
C CYS A 178 5.75 0.39 -1.93
N SER A 179 6.38 -0.54 -2.67
CA SER A 179 5.95 -0.87 -4.04
C SER A 179 4.51 -1.38 -4.14
N LEU A 180 4.04 -2.08 -3.10
CA LEU A 180 2.70 -2.68 -3.04
C LEU A 180 1.63 -1.72 -2.55
N TYR A 181 1.97 -0.78 -1.66
CA TYR A 181 0.98 -0.01 -0.92
C TYR A 181 1.10 1.51 -1.07
N GLU A 182 2.29 2.06 -1.33
CA GLU A 182 2.50 3.50 -1.42
C GLU A 182 1.76 4.10 -2.62
N GLY A 183 0.76 4.95 -2.34
CA GLY A 183 -0.04 5.60 -3.37
C GLY A 183 -0.84 4.61 -4.24
N LYS A 184 -1.06 3.38 -3.77
CA LYS A 184 -1.81 2.33 -4.49
C LYS A 184 -3.21 2.21 -3.91
N GLN A 185 -4.18 1.88 -4.76
CA GLN A 185 -5.54 1.56 -4.32
C GLN A 185 -5.51 0.24 -3.52
N LEU A 186 -6.28 0.18 -2.44
CA LEU A 186 -6.44 -1.04 -1.65
C LEU A 186 -7.45 -1.96 -2.34
N ASN A 187 -7.04 -3.18 -2.66
CA ASN A 187 -7.88 -4.18 -3.32
C ASN A 187 -8.57 -5.07 -2.30
#